data_AF-Q8CEX6-F1
#
_entry.id   AF-Q8CEX6-F1
#
_cell.length_a   1.000
_cell.length_b   1.000
_cell.length_c   1.000
_cell.angle_alpha   90.00
_cell.angle_beta   90.00
_cell.angle_gamma   90.00
#
_symmetry.space_group_name_H-M   'P 1'
#
loop_
_entity.id
_entity.type
_entity.pdbx_description
1 polymer ?
#
loop_
_entity_poly.entity_id
_entity_poly.type
_entity_poly.pdbx_seq_one_letter_code
_entity_poly.pdbx_strand_id
1 'polypeptide(L)'
;MVDLHTNLVTTKDKDLQQKIYHIIKEDCQKPNHMEKGCHLLHILNCVHLNLRWDLSKAVLQRVLELLEDQSDIVSTADHYYAAF
;
A
#
# COMPACT_ATOMS: atom_id res chain seq x y z
N MET A 1 14.93 6.18 12.18
CA MET A 1 15.47 4.83 12.43
C MET A 1 14.28 3.89 12.33
N VAL A 2 14.11 3.23 11.18
CA VAL A 2 12.98 2.30 10.98
C VAL A 2 13.34 1.02 11.71
N ASP A 3 12.50 0.59 12.66
CA ASP A 3 12.80 -0.52 13.56
C ASP A 3 12.93 -1.83 12.77
N LEU A 4 13.96 -2.63 13.05
CA LEU A 4 14.19 -3.94 12.42
C LEU A 4 13.00 -4.89 12.67
N HIS A 5 12.28 -4.68 13.78
CA HIS A 5 11.07 -5.42 14.10
C HIS A 5 9.93 -5.14 13.12
N THR A 6 9.75 -3.88 12.71
CA THR A 6 8.73 -3.50 11.70
C THR A 6 9.02 -4.16 10.36
N ASN A 7 10.30 -4.21 9.97
CA ASN A 7 10.77 -4.78 8.71
C ASN A 7 10.51 -6.29 8.62
N LEU A 8 10.76 -7.03 9.71
CA LEU A 8 10.57 -8.48 9.74
C LEU A 8 9.10 -8.88 9.77
N VAL A 9 8.26 -8.08 10.46
CA VAL A 9 6.82 -8.27 10.54
C VAL A 9 6.17 -8.05 9.17
N THR A 10 6.47 -6.93 8.49
CA THR A 10 5.89 -6.66 7.17
C THR A 10 6.34 -7.63 6.09
N THR A 11 7.60 -8.06 6.10
CA THR A 11 8.14 -9.00 5.07
C THR A 11 7.56 -10.41 5.22
N LYS A 12 7.25 -10.85 6.44
CA LYS A 12 6.67 -12.18 6.71
C LYS A 12 5.14 -12.20 6.63
N ASP A 13 4.49 -11.06 6.80
CA ASP A 13 3.04 -10.93 6.72
C ASP A 13 2.57 -10.81 5.26
N LYS A 14 2.62 -11.94 4.54
CA LYS A 14 2.16 -12.04 3.15
C LYS A 14 0.68 -11.74 2.99
N ASP A 15 -0.13 -12.01 4.02
CA ASP A 15 -1.56 -11.70 4.01
C ASP A 15 -1.79 -10.18 4.00
N LEU A 16 -1.05 -9.44 4.83
CA LEU A 16 -1.07 -7.98 4.83
C LEU A 16 -0.65 -7.41 3.45
N GLN A 17 0.45 -7.91 2.88
CA GLN A 17 0.91 -7.48 1.55
C GLN A 17 -0.17 -7.71 0.48
N GLN A 18 -0.76 -8.91 0.44
CA GLN A 18 -1.77 -9.28 -0.55
C GLN A 18 -3.03 -8.41 -0.45
N LYS A 19 -3.49 -8.11 0.77
CA LYS A 19 -4.67 -7.28 1.00
C LYS A 19 -4.43 -5.82 0.63
N ILE A 20 -3.24 -5.29 0.93
CA ILE A 20 -2.85 -3.94 0.51
C ILE A 20 -2.72 -3.86 -1.02
N TYR A 21 -2.11 -4.86 -1.66
CA TYR A 21 -2.07 -4.95 -3.12
C TYR A 21 -3.47 -4.93 -3.73
N HIS A 22 -4.42 -5.67 -3.16
CA HIS A 22 -5.80 -5.70 -3.67
C HIS A 22 -6.47 -4.32 -3.60
N ILE A 23 -6.30 -3.59 -2.48
CA ILE A 23 -6.80 -2.21 -2.35
C ILE A 23 -6.24 -1.29 -3.45
N ILE A 24 -4.95 -1.43 -3.78
CA ILE A 24 -4.31 -0.62 -4.83
C ILE A 24 -4.78 -1.05 -6.23
N LYS A 25 -4.89 -2.35 -6.47
CA LYS A 25 -5.35 -2.94 -7.75
C LYS A 25 -6.76 -2.51 -8.10
N GLU A 26 -7.61 -2.34 -7.10
CA GLU A 26 -8.98 -1.82 -7.25
C GLU A 26 -9.03 -0.29 -7.24
N ASP A 27 -7.88 0.38 -7.41
CA ASP A 27 -7.74 1.85 -7.38
C ASP A 27 -8.41 2.49 -6.16
N CYS A 28 -8.32 1.86 -4.98
CA CYS A 28 -9.00 2.30 -3.77
C CYS A 28 -10.51 2.55 -3.96
N GLN A 29 -11.16 1.80 -4.85
CA GLN A 29 -12.57 1.93 -5.21
C GLN A 29 -12.93 3.29 -5.84
N LYS A 30 -11.93 4.00 -6.40
CA LYS A 30 -12.19 5.22 -7.18
C LYS A 30 -12.98 4.89 -8.45
N PRO A 31 -13.86 5.79 -8.91
CA PRO A 31 -14.54 5.65 -10.19
C PRO A 31 -13.56 5.48 -11.36
N ASN A 32 -13.91 4.61 -12.32
CA ASN A 32 -13.08 4.25 -13.48
C ASN A 32 -12.67 5.41 -14.40
N HIS A 33 -13.32 6.56 -14.31
CA HIS A 33 -12.99 7.75 -15.11
C HIS A 33 -11.88 8.61 -14.49
N MET A 34 -11.44 8.29 -13.27
CA MET A 34 -10.32 8.96 -12.62
C MET A 34 -8.99 8.37 -13.07
N GLU A 35 -7.92 9.16 -12.97
CA GLU A 35 -6.56 8.69 -13.21
C GLU A 35 -6.22 7.47 -12.33
N LYS A 36 -5.46 6.52 -12.90
CA LYS A 36 -5.04 5.30 -12.22
C LYS A 36 -4.11 5.59 -11.05
N GLY A 37 -4.15 4.72 -10.05
CA GLY A 37 -3.31 4.81 -8.86
C GLY A 37 -3.80 5.82 -7.82
N CYS A 38 -3.31 5.69 -6.60
CA CYS A 38 -3.79 6.46 -5.47
C CYS A 38 -2.66 7.06 -4.66
N HIS A 39 -2.89 8.26 -4.11
CA HIS A 39 -1.97 8.88 -3.16
C HIS A 39 -1.85 8.02 -1.89
N LEU A 40 -0.65 7.96 -1.32
CA LEU A 40 -0.33 7.23 -0.10
C LEU A 40 -1.34 7.43 1.04
N LEU A 41 -1.78 8.68 1.27
CA LEU A 41 -2.74 8.96 2.35
C LEU A 41 -4.14 8.42 2.06
N HIS A 42 -4.53 8.35 0.78
CA HIS A 42 -5.80 7.75 0.39
C HIS A 42 -5.75 6.23 0.58
N ILE A 43 -4.65 5.59 0.18
CA ILE A 43 -4.41 4.17 0.43
C ILE A 43 -4.46 3.88 1.94
N LEU A 44 -3.79 4.70 2.76
CA LEU A 44 -3.81 4.54 4.22
C LEU A 44 -5.22 4.60 4.80
N ASN A 45 -6.03 5.56 4.35
CA ASN A 45 -7.42 5.67 4.78
C ASN A 45 -8.25 4.43 4.37
N CYS A 46 -8.06 3.93 3.14
CA CYS A 46 -8.73 2.71 2.69
C CYS A 46 -8.29 1.48 3.50
N VAL A 47 -7.01 1.37 3.87
CA VAL A 47 -6.51 0.32 4.76
C VAL A 47 -7.12 0.43 6.15
N HIS A 48 -7.25 1.64 6.70
CA HIS A 48 -7.87 1.84 8.01
C HIS A 48 -9.35 1.44 8.03
N LEU A 49 -10.07 1.76 6.96
CA LEU A 49 -11.50 1.45 6.85
C LEU A 49 -11.79 -0.04 6.60
N ASN A 50 -10.94 -0.73 5.84
CA ASN A 50 -11.27 -2.06 5.30
C ASN A 50 -10.40 -3.20 5.83
N LEU A 51 -9.30 -2.90 6.51
CA LEU A 51 -8.32 -3.91 6.90
C LEU A 51 -7.88 -3.80 8.36
N ARG A 52 -7.24 -2.68 8.73
CA ARG A 52 -6.60 -2.51 10.03
C ARG A 52 -6.46 -1.02 10.38
N TRP A 53 -7.28 -0.54 11.32
CA TRP A 53 -7.37 0.87 11.71
C TRP A 53 -6.10 1.41 12.40
N ASP A 54 -5.31 0.56 13.06
CA ASP A 54 -4.11 0.95 13.80
C ASP A 54 -2.82 0.82 12.96
N LEU A 55 -2.95 0.53 11.66
CA LEU A 55 -1.79 0.40 10.77
C LEU A 55 -1.11 1.76 10.58
N SER A 56 0.16 1.87 10.96
CA SER A 56 0.90 3.12 10.83
C SER A 56 1.29 3.43 9.38
N LYS A 57 1.44 4.72 9.06
CA LYS A 57 1.95 5.17 7.74
C LYS A 57 3.31 4.54 7.39
N ALA A 58 4.20 4.37 8.38
CA ALA A 58 5.51 3.78 8.15
C ALA A 58 5.44 2.29 7.77
N VAL A 59 4.53 1.54 8.39
CA VAL A 59 4.25 0.14 8.03
C VAL A 59 3.70 0.07 6.61
N LEU A 60 2.73 0.93 6.27
CA LEU A 60 2.19 0.99 4.90
C LEU A 60 3.29 1.30 3.88
N GLN A 61 4.11 2.32 4.14
CA GLN A 61 5.22 2.71 3.27
C GLN A 61 6.13 1.50 2.99
N ARG A 62 6.46 0.73 4.04
CA ARG A 62 7.32 -0.44 3.88
C ARG A 62 6.67 -1.56 3.05
N VAL A 63 5.36 -1.76 3.17
CA VAL A 63 4.63 -2.71 2.32
C VAL A 63 4.64 -2.24 0.86
N LEU A 64 4.46 -0.95 0.61
CA LEU A 64 4.48 -0.39 -0.75
C LEU A 64 5.85 -0.54 -1.39
N GLU A 65 6.94 -0.27 -0.65
CA GLU A 65 8.31 -0.52 -1.12
C GLU A 65 8.52 -2.00 -1.50
N LEU A 66 8.01 -2.94 -0.69
CA LEU A 66 8.11 -4.37 -0.99
C LEU A 66 7.33 -4.78 -2.24
N LEU A 67 6.13 -4.23 -2.45
CA LEU A 67 5.31 -4.48 -3.64
C LEU A 67 5.93 -3.87 -4.89
N GLU A 68 6.58 -2.71 -4.77
CA GLU A 68 7.31 -2.06 -5.85
C GLU A 68 8.58 -2.85 -6.22
N ASP A 69 9.34 -3.31 -5.22
CA ASP A 69 10.49 -4.23 -5.42
C ASP A 69 10.08 -5.53 -6.14
N GLN A 70 8.84 -5.99 -5.95
CA GLN A 70 8.25 -7.17 -6.60
C GLN A 70 7.67 -6.88 -7.99
N SER A 71 7.65 -5.62 -8.42
CA SER A 71 6.98 -5.18 -9.66
C SER A 71 5.48 -5.47 -9.68
N ASP A 72 4.82 -5.50 -8.52
CA ASP A 72 3.35 -5.60 -8.42
C ASP A 72 2.69 -4.22 -8.55
N ILE A 73 3.38 -3.17 -8.08
CA ILE A 73 2.96 -1.77 -8.18
C ILE A 73 4.12 -0.90 -8.66
N VAL A 74 3.79 0.32 -9.09
CA VAL A 74 4.74 1.37 -9.43
C VAL A 74 4.42 2.64 -8.67
N SER A 75 5.44 3.28 -8.12
CA SER A 75 5.32 4.66 -7.65
C SER A 75 5.40 5.64 -8.82
N THR A 76 4.46 6.58 -8.88
CA THR A 76 4.54 7.75 -9.75
C THR A 76 4.93 8.96 -8.89
N ALA A 77 5.07 10.14 -9.52
CA ALA A 77 5.43 11.36 -8.80
C ALA A 77 4.49 11.62 -7.60
N ASP A 78 5.00 12.28 -6.57
CA ASP A 78 4.23 12.76 -5.40
C ASP A 78 3.51 11.65 -4.59
N HIS A 79 4.16 10.51 -4.37
CA HIS A 79 3.64 9.42 -3.52
C HIS A 79 2.33 8.79 -4.01
N TYR A 80 2.15 8.74 -5.32
CA TYR A 80 1.08 7.96 -5.94
C TYR A 80 1.56 6.56 -6.28
N TYR A 81 0.68 5.58 -6.12
CA TYR A 81 0.97 4.17 -6.42
C TYR A 81 -0.13 3.59 -7.29
N ALA A 82 0.25 2.93 -8.38
CA ALA A 82 -0.65 2.20 -9.27
C ALA A 82 -0.21 0.73 -9.35
N ALA A 83 -1.17 -0.19 -9.43
CA ALA A 83 -0.86 -1.58 -9.77
C ALA A 83 -0.51 -1.69 -11.26
N PHE A 84 0.42 -2.60 -11.58
CA PHE A 84 0.69 -2.99 -12.97
C PHE A 84 -0.45 -3.83 -13.56
#